data_AF-A0A6J6FQA7-F1
#
_entry.id   AF-A0A6J6FQA7-F1
#
_cell.length_a   1.000
_cell.length_b   1.000
_cell.length_c   1.000
_cell.angle_alpha   90.00
_cell.angle_beta   90.00
_cell.angle_gamma   90.00
#
_symmetry.space_group_name_H-M   'P 1'
#
loop_
_entity.id
_entity.type
_entity.pdbx_description
1 polymer ?
#
loop_
_entity_poly.entity_id
_entity_poly.type
_entity_poly.pdbx_seq_one_letter_code
_entity_poly.pdbx_strand_id
1 'polypeptide(L)'
;MGQYLPVVVLLALAIVFGALSFFASRLLAPRRPSAAKEAPYECGIVPSREPPERFPVSFYLVAMLFVMFDIEIIFLYPYAVTQGELGAFGFWAMALFTLLIFLPFVYEVARGGLEWGPVQKYRRLDEAVDVTRTTSSTIRRVGLDGRLDTEREEAA
;
A
#
# COMPACT_ATOMS: atom_id res chain seq x y z
N MET A 1 -12.51 40.39 -3.41
CA MET A 1 -13.38 39.41 -2.72
C MET A 1 -14.50 38.86 -3.59
N GLY A 2 -15.25 39.67 -4.35
CA GLY A 2 -16.32 39.17 -5.23
C GLY A 2 -15.88 38.13 -6.28
N GLN A 3 -14.61 38.18 -6.71
CA GLN A 3 -14.03 37.24 -7.68
C GLN A 3 -13.82 35.82 -7.15
N TYR A 4 -13.79 35.63 -5.82
CA TYR A 4 -13.67 34.31 -5.19
C TYR A 4 -15.04 33.69 -4.87
N LEU A 5 -16.12 34.47 -4.94
CA LEU A 5 -17.48 34.01 -4.68
C LEU A 5 -17.88 32.85 -5.62
N PRO A 6 -17.59 32.88 -6.94
CA PRO A 6 -17.85 31.75 -7.82
C PRO A 6 -17.13 30.46 -7.38
N VAL A 7 -15.90 30.56 -6.88
CA VAL A 7 -15.11 29.39 -6.44
C VAL A 7 -15.78 28.73 -5.24
N VAL A 8 -16.17 29.53 -4.24
CA VAL A 8 -16.85 29.03 -3.03
C VAL A 8 -18.21 28.44 -3.36
N VAL A 9 -18.98 29.10 -4.25
CA VAL A 9 -20.30 28.61 -4.68
C VAL A 9 -20.17 27.29 -5.45
N LEU A 10 -19.20 27.16 -6.35
CA LEU A 10 -18.94 25.91 -7.07
C LEU A 10 -18.49 24.78 -6.16
N LEU A 11 -17.62 25.06 -5.17
CA LEU A 11 -17.21 24.09 -4.17
C LEU A 11 -18.40 23.59 -3.36
N ALA A 12 -19.24 24.51 -2.87
CA ALA A 12 -20.45 24.18 -2.12
C ALA A 12 -21.42 23.36 -2.98
N LEU A 13 -21.63 23.75 -4.25
CA LEU A 13 -22.48 23.02 -5.18
C LEU A 13 -21.95 21.60 -5.44
N ALA A 14 -20.63 21.44 -5.60
CA ALA A 14 -20.01 20.12 -5.79
C ALA A 14 -20.20 19.21 -4.58
N ILE A 15 -20.05 19.76 -3.36
CA ILE A 15 -20.30 19.02 -2.11
C ILE A 15 -21.77 18.62 -1.99
N VAL A 16 -22.70 19.57 -2.23
CA VAL A 16 -24.14 19.32 -2.19
C VAL A 16 -24.54 18.27 -3.22
N PHE A 17 -24.01 18.37 -4.44
CA PHE A 17 -24.26 17.40 -5.50
C PHE A 17 -23.76 16.01 -5.11
N GLY A 18 -22.51 15.89 -4.65
CA GLY A 18 -21.95 14.61 -4.19
C GLY A 18 -22.75 13.99 -3.05
N ALA A 19 -23.15 14.80 -2.06
CA ALA A 19 -24.00 14.36 -0.96
C ALA A 19 -25.38 13.89 -1.45
N LEU A 20 -26.06 14.69 -2.27
CA LEU A 20 -27.37 14.33 -2.85
C LEU A 20 -27.27 13.05 -3.68
N SER A 21 -26.25 12.89 -4.51
CA SER A 21 -26.01 11.67 -5.28
C SER A 21 -25.80 10.45 -4.36
N PHE A 22 -25.04 10.60 -3.28
CA PHE A 22 -24.84 9.54 -2.29
C PHE A 22 -26.16 9.15 -1.59
N PHE A 23 -26.96 10.12 -1.15
CA PHE A 23 -28.26 9.85 -0.51
C PHE A 23 -29.27 9.26 -1.48
N ALA A 24 -29.33 9.76 -2.71
CA ALA A 24 -30.17 9.21 -3.77
C ALA A 24 -29.78 7.76 -4.06
N SER A 25 -28.49 7.46 -4.24
CA SER A 25 -28.00 6.09 -4.43
C SER A 25 -28.46 5.17 -3.29
N ARG A 26 -28.31 5.61 -2.02
CA ARG A 26 -28.71 4.82 -0.85
C ARG A 26 -30.22 4.61 -0.71
N LEU A 27 -31.04 5.51 -1.25
CA LEU A 27 -32.51 5.43 -1.19
C LEU A 27 -33.09 4.61 -2.34
N LEU A 28 -32.53 4.76 -3.56
CA LEU A 28 -32.98 4.04 -4.75
C LEU A 28 -32.37 2.62 -4.87
N ALA A 29 -31.20 2.36 -4.26
CA ALA A 29 -30.54 1.06 -4.38
C ALA A 29 -31.31 -0.08 -3.68
N PRO A 30 -31.51 -1.23 -4.34
CA PRO A 30 -32.06 -2.43 -3.70
C PRO A 30 -31.15 -2.93 -2.57
N ARG A 31 -31.70 -3.09 -1.37
CA ARG A 31 -30.96 -3.59 -0.19
C ARG A 31 -31.09 -5.11 -0.10
N ARG A 32 -30.04 -5.82 -0.54
CA ARG A 32 -29.93 -7.29 -0.43
C ARG A 32 -28.56 -7.68 0.14
N PRO A 33 -28.30 -7.42 1.44
CA PRO A 33 -27.05 -7.83 2.08
C PRO A 33 -26.98 -9.36 2.14
N SER A 34 -25.78 -9.90 1.96
CA SER A 34 -25.48 -11.31 2.18
C SER A 34 -24.05 -11.42 2.67
N ALA A 35 -23.75 -12.44 3.49
CA ALA A 35 -22.41 -12.64 4.03
C ALA A 35 -21.33 -12.67 2.92
N ALA A 36 -21.64 -13.24 1.76
CA ALA A 36 -20.73 -13.28 0.61
C ALA A 36 -20.50 -11.91 -0.07
N LYS A 37 -21.44 -10.96 0.01
CA LYS A 37 -21.29 -9.60 -0.55
C LYS A 37 -20.53 -8.65 0.37
N GLU A 38 -20.54 -8.93 1.67
CA GLU A 38 -19.87 -8.12 2.69
C GLU A 38 -18.45 -8.63 3.00
N ALA A 39 -18.16 -9.88 2.63
CA ALA A 39 -16.82 -10.46 2.76
C ALA A 39 -15.79 -9.75 1.87
N PRO A 40 -14.53 -9.60 2.32
CA PRO A 40 -13.43 -9.13 1.48
C PRO A 40 -13.28 -9.94 0.20
N TYR A 41 -12.95 -9.27 -0.89
CA TYR A 41 -12.77 -9.92 -2.19
C TYR A 41 -11.46 -10.73 -2.23
N GLU A 42 -11.58 -12.05 -2.26
CA GLU A 42 -10.46 -13.01 -2.36
C GLU A 42 -10.77 -14.09 -3.42
N CYS A 43 -11.42 -13.71 -4.52
CA CYS A 43 -11.87 -14.62 -5.58
C CYS A 43 -12.74 -15.81 -5.10
N GLY A 44 -13.45 -15.65 -3.97
CA GLY A 44 -14.29 -16.69 -3.36
C GLY A 44 -13.56 -17.63 -2.38
N ILE A 45 -12.28 -17.40 -2.13
CA ILE A 45 -11.49 -18.11 -1.12
C ILE A 45 -11.64 -17.39 0.22
N VAL A 46 -11.84 -18.15 1.30
CA VAL A 46 -11.84 -17.56 2.64
C VAL A 46 -10.40 -17.17 2.99
N PRO A 47 -10.11 -15.89 3.30
CA PRO A 47 -8.76 -15.46 3.62
C PRO A 47 -8.24 -16.27 4.81
N SER A 48 -7.13 -16.97 4.59
CA SER A 48 -6.48 -17.83 5.58
C SER A 48 -5.32 -17.12 6.29
N ARG A 49 -4.99 -15.90 5.86
CA ARG A 49 -3.89 -15.10 6.38
C ARG A 49 -4.38 -13.71 6.70
N GLU A 50 -3.89 -13.18 7.81
CA GLU A 50 -4.07 -11.79 8.15
C GLU A 50 -3.31 -10.91 7.16
N PRO A 51 -3.82 -9.71 6.83
CA PRO A 51 -3.09 -8.74 6.03
C PRO A 51 -1.73 -8.44 6.67
N PRO A 52 -0.69 -8.14 5.87
CA PRO A 52 0.60 -7.73 6.41
C PRO A 52 0.43 -6.47 7.27
N GLU A 53 0.94 -6.52 8.50
CA GLU A 53 0.86 -5.40 9.46
C GLU A 53 1.75 -4.21 9.03
N ARG A 54 2.76 -4.46 8.20
CA ARG A 54 3.75 -3.46 7.78
C ARG A 54 3.75 -3.28 6.26
N PHE A 55 3.48 -2.06 5.84
CA PHE A 55 3.65 -1.64 4.45
C PHE A 55 5.12 -1.29 4.15
N PRO A 56 5.55 -1.43 2.88
CA PRO A 56 6.88 -1.00 2.44
C PRO A 56 7.17 0.48 2.79
N VAL A 57 8.42 0.76 3.18
CA VAL A 57 8.87 2.13 3.51
C VAL A 57 8.95 3.02 2.26
N SER A 58 8.96 2.44 1.05
CA SER A 58 8.99 3.19 -0.21
C SER A 58 7.87 4.23 -0.33
N PHE A 59 6.66 3.93 0.18
CA PHE A 59 5.56 4.90 0.22
C PHE A 59 5.90 6.15 1.05
N TYR A 60 6.62 5.97 2.15
CA TYR A 60 7.08 7.08 2.98
C TYR A 60 8.15 7.91 2.27
N LEU A 61 9.12 7.28 1.60
CA LEU A 61 10.17 7.99 0.86
C LEU A 61 9.58 8.85 -0.25
N VAL A 62 8.61 8.31 -1.00
CA VAL A 62 7.91 9.05 -2.06
C VAL A 62 7.11 10.23 -1.49
N ALA A 63 6.39 10.03 -0.39
CA ALA A 63 5.61 11.09 0.25
C ALA A 63 6.50 12.21 0.80
N MET A 64 7.61 11.85 1.45
CA MET A 64 8.59 12.82 1.96
C MET A 64 9.22 13.64 0.83
N LEU A 65 9.61 12.97 -0.27
CA LEU A 65 10.16 13.61 -1.45
C LEU A 65 9.14 14.58 -2.10
N PHE A 66 7.88 14.17 -2.19
CA PHE A 66 6.80 15.03 -2.70
C PHE A 66 6.64 16.31 -1.87
N VAL A 67 6.61 16.20 -0.53
CA VAL A 67 6.52 17.37 0.36
C VAL A 67 7.72 18.30 0.19
N MET A 68 8.93 17.76 0.04
CA MET A 68 10.14 18.55 -0.18
C MET A 68 10.07 19.33 -1.51
N PHE A 69 9.61 18.69 -2.59
CA PHE A 69 9.40 19.35 -3.88
C PHE A 69 8.27 20.38 -3.88
N ASP A 70 7.18 20.12 -3.16
CA ASP A 70 6.08 21.08 -3.02
C ASP A 70 6.55 22.36 -2.31
N ILE A 71 7.40 22.20 -1.29
CA ILE A 71 8.09 23.33 -0.65
C ILE A 71 9.03 24.03 -1.65
N GLU A 72 9.76 23.33 -2.52
CA GLU A 72 10.56 24.00 -3.55
C GLU A 72 9.70 24.87 -4.47
N ILE A 73 8.55 24.34 -4.91
CA ILE A 73 7.61 25.04 -5.79
C ILE A 73 7.01 26.29 -5.10
N ILE A 74 6.75 26.23 -3.79
CA ILE A 74 6.25 27.41 -3.05
C ILE A 74 7.22 28.58 -3.08
N PHE A 75 8.54 28.32 -3.17
CA PHE A 75 9.57 29.36 -3.28
C PHE A 75 9.81 29.80 -4.73
N LEU A 76 9.66 28.88 -5.68
CA LEU A 76 9.74 29.18 -7.11
C LEU A 76 8.59 30.08 -7.59
N TYR A 77 7.38 29.94 -7.02
CA TYR A 77 6.21 30.69 -7.45
C TYR A 77 6.36 32.21 -7.34
N PRO A 78 6.71 32.78 -6.16
CA PRO A 78 6.95 34.21 -6.03
C PRO A 78 8.01 34.72 -6.99
N TYR A 79 9.12 33.99 -7.12
CA TYR A 79 10.19 34.33 -8.06
C TYR A 79 9.70 34.35 -9.52
N ALA A 80 8.94 33.34 -9.94
CA ALA A 80 8.41 33.27 -11.31
C ALA A 80 7.48 34.45 -11.64
N VAL A 81 6.72 34.93 -10.65
CA VAL A 81 5.81 36.08 -10.82
C VAL A 81 6.56 37.42 -10.79
N THR A 82 7.63 37.56 -10.01
CA THR A 82 8.37 38.84 -9.82
C THR A 82 9.75 38.88 -10.50
N GLN A 83 10.08 37.91 -11.35
CA GLN A 83 11.39 37.76 -12.01
C GLN A 83 11.94 39.05 -12.65
N GLY A 84 11.08 39.93 -13.17
CA GLY A 84 11.48 41.20 -13.80
C GLY A 84 12.15 42.19 -12.84
N GLU A 85 11.86 42.13 -11.54
CA GLU A 85 12.42 43.06 -10.55
C GLU A 85 13.76 42.58 -9.98
N LEU A 86 13.99 41.26 -9.95
CA LEU A 86 15.20 40.68 -9.34
C LEU A 86 16.39 40.58 -10.32
N GLY A 87 16.12 40.64 -11.63
CA GLY A 87 17.14 40.59 -12.68
C GLY A 87 18.07 39.37 -12.59
N ALA A 88 19.33 39.54 -13.00
CA ALA A 88 20.30 38.44 -13.04
C ALA A 88 20.64 37.87 -11.65
N PHE A 89 20.53 38.67 -10.59
CA PHE A 89 20.79 38.21 -9.23
C PHE A 89 19.74 37.19 -8.78
N GLY A 90 18.45 37.50 -8.96
CA GLY A 90 17.37 36.57 -8.62
C GLY A 90 17.47 35.26 -9.39
N PHE A 91 17.84 35.34 -10.67
CA PHE A 91 18.06 34.15 -11.49
C PHE A 91 19.12 33.22 -10.90
N TRP A 92 20.31 33.73 -10.59
CA TRP A 92 21.38 32.90 -10.03
C TRP A 92 21.06 32.39 -8.62
N ALA A 93 20.42 33.21 -7.78
CA ALA A 93 19.98 32.80 -6.45
C ALA A 93 18.98 31.63 -6.51
N MET A 94 18.01 31.70 -7.43
CA MET A 94 16.99 30.65 -7.59
C MET A 94 17.52 29.42 -8.30
N ALA A 95 18.41 29.58 -9.29
CA ALA A 95 19.11 28.47 -9.91
C ALA A 95 19.94 27.69 -8.88
N LEU A 96 20.64 28.39 -7.98
CA LEU A 96 21.38 27.75 -6.90
C LEU A 96 20.45 27.06 -5.90
N PHE A 97 19.36 27.70 -5.50
CA PHE A 97 18.35 27.12 -4.60
C PHE A 97 17.77 25.83 -5.16
N THR A 98 17.29 25.85 -6.41
CA THR A 98 16.76 24.66 -7.09
C THR A 98 17.83 23.58 -7.21
N LEU A 99 19.07 23.93 -7.59
CA LEU A 99 20.14 22.94 -7.70
C LEU A 99 20.42 22.24 -6.36
N LEU A 100 20.44 22.99 -5.25
CA LEU A 100 20.69 22.44 -3.92
C LEU A 100 19.59 21.47 -3.45
N ILE A 101 18.32 21.73 -3.78
CA ILE A 101 17.21 20.83 -3.43
C ILE A 101 17.08 19.68 -4.43
N PHE A 102 17.42 19.91 -5.69
CA PHE A 102 17.38 18.91 -6.75
C PHE A 102 18.48 17.85 -6.61
N LEU A 103 19.65 18.21 -6.06
CA LEU A 103 20.75 17.25 -5.84
C LEU A 103 20.36 16.05 -4.95
N PRO A 104 19.75 16.26 -3.76
CA PRO A 104 19.23 15.17 -2.93
C PRO A 104 18.24 14.26 -3.67
N PHE A 105 17.39 14.81 -4.52
CA PHE A 105 16.48 14.00 -5.34
C PHE A 105 17.25 13.10 -6.31
N VAL A 106 18.20 13.66 -7.06
CA VAL A 106 19.04 12.88 -7.98
C VAL A 106 19.82 11.80 -7.22
N TYR A 107 20.33 12.13 -6.04
CA TYR A 107 21.01 11.18 -5.17
C TYR A 107 20.11 10.02 -4.75
N GLU A 108 18.88 10.30 -4.31
CA GLU A 108 17.92 9.30 -3.86
C GLU A 108 17.51 8.37 -5.02
N VAL A 109 17.28 8.94 -6.20
CA VAL A 109 16.99 8.18 -7.44
C VAL A 109 18.17 7.28 -7.79
N ALA A 110 19.40 7.81 -7.78
CA ALA A 110 20.62 7.07 -8.09
C ALA A 110 20.90 5.95 -7.07
N ARG A 111 20.47 6.12 -5.81
CA ARG A 111 20.55 5.09 -4.76
C ARG A 111 19.44 4.05 -4.82
N GLY A 112 18.49 4.16 -5.74
CA GLY A 112 17.37 3.25 -5.85
C GLY A 112 16.32 3.43 -4.76
N GLY A 113 16.26 4.60 -4.10
CA GLY A 113 15.23 4.89 -3.08
C GLY A 113 13.80 4.87 -3.62
N LEU A 114 13.66 4.96 -4.94
CA LEU A 114 12.39 4.85 -5.68
C LEU A 114 12.21 3.50 -6.36
N GLU A 115 13.06 2.51 -6.08
CA GLU A 115 12.96 1.20 -6.71
C GLU A 115 11.89 0.33 -6.02
N TRP A 116 10.87 -0.04 -6.77
CA TRP A 116 9.78 -0.91 -6.33
C TRP A 116 10.12 -2.36 -6.66
N GLY A 117 11.27 -2.82 -6.17
CA GLY A 117 11.71 -4.20 -6.36
C GLY A 117 10.73 -5.21 -5.74
N PRO A 118 10.73 -6.49 -6.18
CA PRO A 118 9.84 -7.50 -5.63
C PRO A 118 10.04 -7.64 -4.12
N VAL A 119 8.93 -7.69 -3.38
CA VAL A 119 8.86 -7.83 -1.92
C VAL A 119 9.91 -8.85 -1.45
N GLN A 120 10.79 -8.42 -0.53
CA GLN A 120 11.78 -9.29 0.13
C GLN A 120 11.09 -10.59 0.54
N LYS A 121 11.54 -11.70 -0.08
CA LYS A 121 10.95 -13.03 0.04
C LYS A 121 10.53 -13.30 1.49
N TYR A 122 9.24 -13.57 1.69
CA TYR A 122 8.74 -14.13 2.94
C TYR A 122 9.72 -15.21 3.40
N ARG A 123 10.26 -15.07 4.61
CA ARG A 123 11.09 -16.10 5.23
C ARG A 123 10.28 -17.38 5.16
N ARG A 124 10.72 -18.33 4.32
CA ARG A 124 10.15 -19.69 4.27
C ARG A 124 10.19 -20.21 5.69
N LEU A 125 9.02 -20.40 6.28
CA LEU A 125 8.83 -21.23 7.47
C LEU A 125 8.83 -22.72 7.05
N ASP A 126 9.64 -23.10 6.06
CA ASP A 126 9.78 -24.49 5.62
C ASP A 126 10.51 -25.33 6.69
N GLU A 127 11.07 -24.68 7.72
CA GLU A 127 11.73 -25.34 8.85
C GLU A 127 10.74 -25.96 9.87
N ALA A 128 9.43 -25.71 9.74
CA ALA A 128 8.43 -26.21 10.68
C ALA A 128 7.87 -27.60 10.34
N VAL A 129 8.21 -28.18 9.18
CA VAL A 129 7.72 -29.50 8.75
C VAL A 129 8.89 -30.42 8.47
N ASP A 130 9.25 -31.21 9.48
CA ASP A 130 10.20 -32.31 9.35
C ASP A 130 9.68 -33.33 8.31
N VAL A 131 10.51 -33.61 7.30
CA VAL A 131 10.23 -34.49 6.15
C VAL A 131 9.98 -35.94 6.59
N THR A 132 10.37 -36.30 7.81
CA THR A 132 10.11 -37.62 8.39
C THR A 132 8.71 -37.76 9.01
N ARG A 133 7.92 -36.68 9.05
CA ARG A 133 6.57 -36.68 9.62
C ARG A 133 5.56 -37.33 8.67
N THR A 134 5.35 -38.63 8.84
CA THR A 134 4.34 -39.40 8.12
C THR A 134 3.03 -39.48 8.92
N THR A 135 1.91 -39.77 8.25
CA THR A 135 0.60 -40.03 8.90
C THR A 135 0.67 -41.18 9.91
N SER A 136 1.65 -42.07 9.75
CA SER A 136 1.96 -43.18 10.66
C SER A 136 2.53 -42.74 12.01
N SER A 137 3.34 -41.67 12.06
CA SER A 137 4.01 -41.23 13.29
C SER A 137 3.17 -40.28 14.14
N THR A 138 2.18 -39.62 13.54
CA THR A 138 1.33 -38.62 14.22
C THR A 138 0.06 -39.23 14.84
N ILE A 139 -0.41 -40.38 14.35
CA ILE A 139 -1.65 -41.00 14.82
C ILE A 139 -1.34 -42.10 15.83
N ARG A 140 -1.66 -41.88 17.11
CA ARG A 140 -1.66 -42.95 18.12
C ARG A 140 -2.77 -43.95 17.77
N ARG A 141 -2.41 -45.09 17.19
CA ARG A 141 -3.35 -46.18 16.91
C ARG A 141 -3.76 -46.82 18.24
N VAL A 142 -4.97 -46.52 18.70
CA VAL A 142 -5.61 -47.14 19.86
C VAL A 142 -6.56 -48.23 19.37
N GLY A 143 -6.51 -49.42 19.99
CA GLY A 143 -7.36 -50.57 19.66
C GLY A 143 -6.69 -51.73 18.91
N LEU A 144 -5.35 -51.90 19.01
CA LEU A 144 -4.64 -53.07 18.46
C LEU A 144 -4.54 -54.25 19.45
N ASP A 145 -5.08 -54.12 20.66
CA ASP A 145 -5.07 -55.20 21.65
C ASP A 145 -5.86 -56.41 21.12
N GLY A 146 -5.14 -57.48 20.77
CA GLY A 146 -5.71 -58.77 20.39
C GLY A 146 -5.51 -59.24 18.94
N ARG A 147 -4.78 -58.50 18.10
CA ARG A 147 -4.40 -58.99 16.76
C ARG A 147 -2.98 -59.59 16.83
N LEU A 148 -2.88 -60.93 16.78
CA LEU A 148 -1.59 -61.61 16.69
C LEU A 148 -0.95 -61.28 15.33
N ASP A 149 0.29 -60.78 15.35
CA ASP A 149 1.07 -60.45 14.16
C ASP A 149 1.47 -61.72 13.40
N THR A 150 0.58 -62.24 12.56
CA THR A 150 0.86 -63.43 11.71
C THR A 150 1.83 -63.17 10.55
N GLU A 151 2.52 -62.02 10.50
CA GLU A 151 3.44 -61.70 9.40
C GLU A 151 4.94 -61.72 9.79
N ARG A 152 5.28 -62.19 11.01
CA ARG A 152 6.71 -62.36 11.41
C ARG A 152 7.23 -63.79 11.30
N GLU A 153 6.41 -64.78 10.94
CA GLU A 153 6.83 -66.19 10.85
C GLU A 153 7.20 -66.67 9.44
N GLU A 154 6.94 -65.92 8.37
CA GLU A 154 7.28 -66.32 6.99
C GLU A 154 8.62 -65.78 6.47
N ALA A 155 9.43 -65.15 7.33
CA ALA A 155 10.72 -64.57 6.95
C ALA A 155 11.91 -65.08 7.79
N ALA A 156 11.91 -66.38 8.12
CA ALA A 156 13.08 -67.11 8.65
C ALA A 156 13.45 -68.28 7.74
#